data_AF-A0A431EEI8-F1
#
_entry.id   AF-A0A431EEI8-F1
#
_cell.length_a   1.000
_cell.length_b   1.000
_cell.length_c   1.000
_cell.angle_alpha   90.00
_cell.angle_beta   90.00
_cell.angle_gamma   90.00
#
_symmetry.space_group_name_H-M   'P 1'
#
loop_
_entity.id
_entity.type
_entity.pdbx_description
1 polymer ?
#
loop_
_entity_poly.entity_id
_entity_poly.type
_entity_poly.pdbx_seq_one_letter_code
_entity_poly.pdbx_strand_id
1 'polypeptide(L)' 'MLGNSIEKQILTTTDNFTINGNFNFNRAVQSGVAPTAGSHLTNKTYVDGQISNLLSEINKLKNSIGSDGGGGHFII' A
#
# COMPACT_ATOMS: atom_id res chain seq x y z
N MET A 1 -9.79 -29.21 -31.67
CA MET A 1 -8.36 -28.84 -31.58
C MET A 1 -7.97 -28.93 -30.13
N LEU A 2 -6.96 -29.73 -29.81
CA LEU A 2 -6.41 -29.81 -28.46
C LEU A 2 -5.92 -28.40 -28.10
N GLY A 3 -6.39 -27.85 -26.99
CA GLY A 3 -5.94 -26.53 -26.54
C GLY A 3 -4.42 -26.55 -26.45
N ASN A 4 -3.75 -25.60 -27.10
CA ASN A 4 -2.33 -25.39 -26.93
C ASN A 4 -2.12 -24.93 -25.47
N SER A 5 -2.00 -25.89 -24.56
CA SER A 5 -1.61 -25.62 -23.19
C SER A 5 -0.13 -25.26 -23.22
N ILE A 6 0.19 -23.99 -23.01
CA ILE A 6 1.58 -23.57 -22.81
C ILE A 6 1.85 -23.80 -21.33
N GLU A 7 2.34 -24.99 -20.98
CA GLU A 7 2.44 -25.44 -19.59
C GLU A 7 3.49 -24.68 -18.77
N LYS A 8 4.36 -23.91 -19.44
CA LYS A 8 5.34 -23.03 -18.79
C LYS A 8 5.92 -22.04 -19.81
N GLN A 9 5.30 -20.88 -19.96
CA GLN A 9 5.89 -19.78 -20.73
C GLN A 9 6.68 -18.86 -19.82
N ILE A 10 8.00 -18.78 -20.01
CA ILE A 10 8.77 -17.65 -19.49
C ILE A 10 8.58 -16.52 -20.49
N LEU A 11 7.89 -15.47 -20.05
CA LEU A 11 7.72 -14.28 -20.86
C LEU A 11 8.70 -13.21 -20.37
N THR A 12 9.66 -12.86 -21.23
CA THR A 12 10.57 -11.74 -21.03
C THR A 12 10.26 -10.70 -22.10
N THR A 13 9.63 -9.59 -21.71
CA THR A 13 9.40 -8.43 -22.58
C THR A 13 10.15 -7.23 -22.00
N THR A 14 10.69 -6.38 -22.87
CA THR A 14 11.28 -5.08 -22.47
C THR A 14 10.21 -3.99 -22.34
N ASP A 15 9.04 -4.21 -22.95
CA ASP A 15 7.92 -3.28 -23.01
C ASP A 15 6.65 -3.86 -22.37
N ASN A 16 5.56 -3.11 -22.48
CA ASN A 16 4.24 -3.46 -21.99
C ASN A 16 3.76 -4.81 -22.55
N PHE A 17 3.35 -5.70 -21.65
CA PHE A 17 2.67 -6.94 -21.99
C PHE A 17 1.20 -6.87 -21.60
N THR A 18 0.32 -7.31 -22.50
CA THR A 18 -1.13 -7.35 -22.27
C THR A 18 -1.61 -8.79 -22.29
N ILE A 19 -2.37 -9.18 -21.25
CA ILE A 19 -3.08 -10.47 -21.20
C ILE A 19 -4.56 -10.20 -21.41
N ASN A 20 -5.13 -10.75 -22.47
CA ASN A 20 -6.57 -10.70 -22.71
C ASN A 20 -7.23 -11.89 -22.00
N GLY A 21 -8.06 -11.61 -20.99
CA GLY A 21 -8.78 -12.62 -20.20
C GLY A 21 -8.34 -12.69 -18.74
N ASN A 22 -8.70 -13.78 -18.06
CA ASN A 22 -8.41 -13.96 -16.64
C ASN A 22 -7.05 -14.62 -16.43
N PHE A 23 -6.19 -13.97 -15.65
CA PHE A 23 -4.93 -14.54 -15.18
C PHE A 23 -4.98 -14.74 -13.67
N ASN A 24 -4.81 -15.97 -13.20
CA ASN A 24 -4.90 -16.33 -11.78
C ASN A 24 -3.51 -16.47 -11.17
N PHE A 25 -3.23 -15.72 -10.10
CA PHE A 25 -2.05 -15.91 -9.28
C PHE A 25 -2.38 -16.86 -8.12
N ASN A 26 -1.64 -17.97 -8.00
CA ASN A 26 -1.78 -18.92 -6.89
C ASN A 26 -0.78 -18.65 -5.74
N ARG A 27 -0.06 -17.53 -5.81
CA ARG A 27 0.88 -17.03 -4.79
C ARG A 27 0.68 -15.53 -4.61
N ALA A 28 1.22 -15.00 -3.52
CA ALA A 28 1.22 -13.56 -3.28
C ALA A 28 1.92 -12.82 -4.43
N VAL A 29 1.22 -11.86 -5.02
CA VAL A 29 1.77 -10.94 -6.03
C VAL A 29 2.60 -9.88 -5.31
N GLN A 30 3.79 -9.59 -5.83
CA GLN A 30 4.71 -8.61 -5.26
C GLN A 30 5.00 -7.52 -6.29
N SER A 31 4.95 -6.26 -5.86
CA SER A 31 5.45 -5.10 -6.59
C SER A 31 6.43 -4.35 -5.70
N GLY A 32 7.66 -4.16 -6.17
CA GLY A 32 8.69 -3.39 -5.47
C GLY A 32 8.50 -1.88 -5.58
N VAL A 33 7.62 -1.42 -6.48
CA VAL A 33 7.36 0.00 -6.71
C VAL A 33 6.17 0.44 -5.85
N ALA A 34 6.31 1.59 -5.18
CA ALA A 34 5.22 2.19 -4.42
C ALA A 34 4.09 2.65 -5.36
N PRO A 35 2.81 2.46 -4.97
CA PRO A 35 1.68 2.96 -5.76
C PRO A 35 1.70 4.50 -5.82
N THR A 36 1.38 5.06 -6.99
CA THR A 36 1.32 6.51 -7.25
C THR A 36 -0.01 6.93 -7.90
N ALA A 37 -0.78 5.99 -8.44
CA ALA A 37 -2.14 6.19 -8.93
C ALA A 37 -3.11 5.23 -8.24
N GLY A 38 -4.40 5.60 -8.17
CA GLY A 38 -5.43 4.82 -7.47
C GLY A 38 -5.70 3.43 -8.06
N SER A 39 -5.31 3.19 -9.31
CA SER A 39 -5.40 1.88 -9.99
C SER A 39 -4.18 0.98 -9.77
N HIS A 40 -3.14 1.47 -9.08
CA HIS A 40 -1.93 0.66 -8.84
C HIS A 40 -2.17 -0.39 -7.75
N LEU A 41 -1.53 -1.55 -7.92
CA LEU A 41 -1.41 -2.53 -6.84
C LEU A 41 -0.65 -1.92 -5.66
N THR A 42 -1.23 -1.97 -4.47
CA THR A 42 -0.56 -1.54 -3.23
C THR A 42 0.37 -2.62 -2.71
N ASN A 43 1.53 -2.24 -2.14
CA ASN A 43 2.41 -3.15 -1.40
C ASN A 43 2.35 -2.89 0.12
N LYS A 44 2.76 -3.89 0.91
CA LYS A 44 2.65 -3.83 2.38
C LYS A 44 3.47 -2.71 3.00
N THR A 45 4.69 -2.49 2.51
CA THR A 45 5.57 -1.40 2.95
C THR A 45 4.91 -0.02 2.78
N TYR A 46 4.24 0.21 1.66
CA TYR A 46 3.50 1.45 1.42
C TYR A 46 2.38 1.63 2.44
N VAL A 47 1.52 0.62 2.60
CA VAL A 47 0.37 0.68 3.54
C VAL A 47 0.84 0.90 4.97
N ASP A 48 1.88 0.17 5.41
CA ASP A 48 2.46 0.33 6.74
C ASP A 48 3.01 1.73 6.98
N GLY A 49 3.67 2.31 5.96
CA GLY A 49 4.13 3.69 6.00
C GLY A 49 2.99 4.69 6.17
N GLN A 50 1.90 4.54 5.42
CA GLN A 50 0.72 5.41 5.54
C GLN A 50 0.09 5.33 6.94
N ILE A 51 -0.06 4.10 7.48
CA ILE A 51 -0.61 3.88 8.84
C ILE A 51 0.30 4.50 9.90
N SER A 52 1.62 4.31 9.79
CA SER A 52 2.60 4.88 10.72
C SER A 52 2.56 6.41 10.74
N ASN A 53 2.45 7.03 9.56
CA ASN A 53 2.32 8.48 9.44
C ASN A 53 1.05 8.99 10.13
N LEU A 54 -0.09 8.35 9.87
CA LEU A 54 -1.35 8.69 10.52
C LEU A 54 -1.26 8.56 12.05
N LEU A 55 -0.62 7.50 12.56
CA LEU A 55 -0.42 7.32 13.99
C LEU A 55 0.47 8.42 14.60
N SER A 56 1.52 8.84 13.89
CA SER A 56 2.39 9.96 14.31
C SER A 56 1.60 11.26 14.43
N GLU A 57 0.76 11.55 13.42
CA GLU A 57 -0.11 12.74 13.42
C GLU A 57 -1.11 12.71 14.56
N ILE A 58 -1.77 11.57 14.80
CA ILE A 58 -2.68 11.39 15.94
C ILE A 58 -1.96 11.65 17.27
N ASN A 59 -0.74 11.14 17.45
CA ASN A 59 0.01 11.33 18.69
C ASN A 59 0.43 12.79 18.88
N LYS A 60 0.78 13.50 17.80
CA LYS A 60 1.02 14.96 17.86
C LYS A 60 -0.23 15.70 18.31
N LEU A 61 -1.39 15.36 17.74
CA LEU A 61 -2.67 15.94 18.13
C LEU A 61 -3.00 15.64 19.60
N LYS A 62 -2.85 14.39 20.05
CA LYS A 62 -3.04 14.00 21.46
C LYS A 62 -2.15 14.80 22.41
N ASN A 63 -0.89 14.98 22.06
CA ASN A 63 0.04 15.75 22.88
C ASN A 63 -0.32 17.25 22.86
N SER A 64 -0.93 17.77 21.79
CA SER A 64 -1.42 19.15 21.76
C SER A 64 -2.70 19.38 22.57
N ILE A 65 -3.56 18.37 22.74
CA ILE A 65 -4.78 18.46 23.55
C ILE A 65 -4.58 18.02 25.01
N GLY A 66 -3.43 17.40 25.32
CA GLY A 66 -3.07 16.92 26.65
C GLY A 66 -1.85 17.65 27.25
N SER A 67 -1.41 18.74 26.64
CA SER A 67 -0.35 19.62 27.20
C SER A 67 -0.90 20.66 28.18
N ASP A 68 -2.17 20.58 28.57
CA ASP A 68 -2.83 21.45 29.54
C ASP A 68 -3.09 20.76 30.90
N GLY A 69 -2.56 19.55 31.11
CA GLY A 69 -2.63 18.84 32.40
C GLY A 69 -1.71 19.36 33.52
N GLY A 70 -1.05 20.50 33.31
CA GLY A 70 -0.09 21.08 34.26
C GLY A 70 -0.17 22.60 34.33
N GLY A 71 -1.29 23.14 34.81
CA GLY A 71 -1.40 24.56 35.12
C GLY A 71 -2.83 25.05 35.11
N GLY A 72 -3.49 24.93 36.26
CA GLY A 72 -4.76 25.61 36.50
C GLY A 72 -4.62 27.10 36.21
N HIS A 73 -5.16 27.54 35.09
CA HIS A 73 -5.46 28.93 34.82
C HIS A 73 -6.75 29.25 35.59
N PHE A 74 -6.62 29.60 36.86
CA PHE A 74 -7.68 30.28 37.60
C PHE A 74 -7.33 31.77 37.62
N ILE A 75 -7.92 32.51 36.67
CA ILE A 75 -7.98 33.96 36.73
C ILE A 75 -9.22 34.34 37.53
N ILE A 76 -8.95 35.10 38.61
CA ILE A 76 -9.81 35.79 39.59
C ILE A 76 -10.82 34.95 40.38
#